data_AF-A0A8C3HDJ1-F1
#
_entry.id   AF-A0A8C3HDJ1-F1
#
_cell.length_a   1.000
_cell.length_b   1.000
_cell.length_c   1.000
_cell.angle_alpha   90.00
_cell.angle_beta   90.00
_cell.angle_gamma   90.00
#
_symmetry.space_group_name_H-M   'P 1'
#
loop_
_entity.id
_entity.type
_entity.pdbx_description
1 polymer ?
#
loop_
_entity_poly.entity_id
_entity_poly.type
_entity_poly.pdbx_seq_one_letter_code
_entity_poly.pdbx_strand_id
1 'polypeptide(L)'
;MEQSHEHKEHAEKFLQYQNKRGGHSVLQDIEKPERDEWGNSLEVLQHALQLEKTLNQALLDLHKVATEQNDPHLCDFLESDYLEEQVKAIKQLGDHLTNLKRLGVPQNGMGEYLFDKLTLGESS
;
A
#
# COMPACT_ATOMS: atom_id res chain seq x y z
N MET A 1 -3.81 -11.58 2.47
CA MET A 1 -4.67 -11.04 3.56
C MET A 1 -3.93 -10.08 4.45
N GLU A 2 -2.63 -10.30 4.70
CA GLU A 2 -1.75 -9.42 5.49
C GLU A 2 -1.86 -7.94 5.13
N GLN A 3 -1.65 -7.58 3.86
CA GLN A 3 -1.73 -6.19 3.38
C GLN A 3 -3.09 -5.50 3.68
N SER A 4 -4.20 -6.26 3.62
CA SER A 4 -5.52 -5.71 3.97
C SER A 4 -5.66 -5.43 5.48
N HIS A 5 -4.98 -6.19 6.33
CA HIS A 5 -4.98 -5.93 7.78
C HIS A 5 -4.08 -4.75 8.11
N GLU A 6 -2.89 -4.69 7.50
CA GLU A 6 -1.96 -3.55 7.62
C GLU A 6 -2.64 -2.23 7.24
N HIS A 7 -3.35 -2.17 6.11
CA HIS A 7 -4.08 -0.97 5.70
C HIS A 7 -5.20 -0.58 6.65
N LYS A 8 -5.85 -1.56 7.28
CA LYS A 8 -6.87 -1.30 8.30
C LYS A 8 -6.22 -0.73 9.57
N GLU A 9 -5.08 -1.26 10.00
CA GLU A 9 -4.31 -0.73 11.12
C GLU A 9 -3.84 0.71 10.85
N HIS A 10 -3.42 1.01 9.63
CA HIS A 10 -3.08 2.37 9.18
C HIS A 10 -4.28 3.32 9.29
N ALA A 11 -5.45 2.90 8.82
CA ALA A 11 -6.67 3.69 8.97
C ALA A 11 -7.02 3.94 10.45
N GLU A 12 -6.90 2.92 11.30
CA GLU A 12 -7.15 3.04 12.74
C GLU A 12 -6.14 3.98 13.43
N LYS A 13 -4.85 3.92 13.07
CA LYS A 13 -3.82 4.86 13.55
C LYS A 13 -4.19 6.31 13.19
N PHE A 14 -4.67 6.58 11.98
CA PHE A 14 -5.14 7.92 11.60
C PHE A 14 -6.33 8.39 12.46
N LEU A 15 -7.31 7.53 12.71
CA LEU A 15 -8.46 7.87 13.56
C LEU A 15 -8.02 8.18 15.01
N GLN A 16 -7.11 7.38 15.55
CA GLN A 16 -6.53 7.61 16.88
C GLN A 16 -5.74 8.92 16.92
N TYR A 17 -4.94 9.20 15.90
CA TYR A 17 -4.18 10.44 15.79
C TYR A 17 -5.10 11.67 15.72
N GLN A 18 -6.17 11.60 14.94
CA GLN A 18 -7.17 12.66 14.85
C GLN A 18 -7.75 12.96 16.24
N ASN A 19 -8.16 11.93 16.99
CA ASN A 19 -8.66 12.09 18.36
C ASN A 19 -7.58 12.65 19.31
N LYS A 20 -6.33 12.22 19.19
CA LYS A 20 -5.19 12.71 20.00
C LYS A 20 -4.95 14.20 19.81
N ARG A 21 -5.15 14.72 18.60
CA ARG A 21 -4.99 16.14 18.27
C ARG A 21 -6.24 16.98 18.57
N GLY A 22 -7.30 16.38 19.11
CA GLY A 22 -8.58 17.04 19.40
C GLY A 22 -9.44 17.28 18.16
N GLY A 23 -9.10 16.66 17.03
CA GLY A 23 -9.90 16.69 15.82
C GLY A 23 -11.12 15.77 15.90
N HIS A 24 -12.02 15.91 14.92
CA HIS A 24 -13.23 15.10 14.82
C HIS A 24 -13.21 14.27 13.54
N SER A 25 -13.30 12.95 13.68
CA SER A 25 -13.31 12.02 12.54
C SER A 25 -14.70 11.98 11.91
N VAL A 26 -14.78 12.30 10.61
CA VAL A 26 -16.00 12.20 9.81
C VAL A 26 -15.84 11.06 8.81
N LEU A 27 -16.56 9.96 9.01
CA LEU A 27 -16.50 8.80 8.12
C LEU A 27 -17.32 9.05 6.86
N GLN A 28 -16.84 8.50 5.74
CA GLN A 28 -17.52 8.50 4.45
C GLN A 28 -17.68 7.06 3.97
N ASP A 29 -18.53 6.85 2.97
CA ASP A 29 -18.72 5.53 2.36
C ASP A 29 -17.41 5.07 1.70
N ILE A 30 -17.06 3.79 1.92
CA ILE A 30 -15.92 3.15 1.27
C ILE A 30 -16.44 2.58 -0.05
N GLU A 31 -15.98 3.16 -1.16
CA GLU A 31 -16.34 2.67 -2.48
C GLU A 31 -15.80 1.25 -2.71
N LYS A 32 -16.59 0.44 -3.43
CA LYS A 32 -16.12 -0.87 -3.86
C LYS A 32 -14.94 -0.71 -4.84
N PRO A 33 -14.07 -1.72 -4.97
CA PRO A 33 -13.02 -1.69 -5.98
C PRO A 33 -13.59 -1.51 -7.40
N GLU A 34 -12.78 -0.94 -8.29
CA GLU A 34 -13.15 -0.67 -9.69
C GLU A 34 -13.51 -1.93 -10.50
N ARG A 35 -13.07 -3.10 -10.04
CA ARG A 35 -13.28 -4.39 -10.70
C ARG A 35 -13.41 -5.52 -9.69
N ASP A 36 -14.22 -6.51 -10.04
CA ASP A 36 -14.41 -7.73 -9.26
C ASP A 36 -13.45 -8.85 -9.73
N GLU A 37 -13.01 -8.81 -10.99
CA GLU A 37 -12.04 -9.74 -11.58
C GLU A 37 -10.70 -9.02 -11.87
N TRP A 38 -9.60 -9.60 -11.42
CA TRP A 38 -8.28 -8.95 -11.43
C TRP A 38 -7.28 -9.54 -12.44
N GLY A 39 -7.71 -10.51 -13.25
CA GLY A 39 -6.88 -11.13 -14.28
C GLY A 39 -5.80 -12.05 -13.71
N ASN A 40 -4.58 -11.94 -14.24
CA ASN A 40 -3.43 -12.76 -13.85
C ASN A 40 -2.57 -12.10 -12.75
N SER A 41 -1.63 -12.84 -12.17
CA SER A 41 -0.78 -12.37 -11.07
C SER A 41 0.02 -11.10 -11.40
N LEU A 42 0.44 -10.94 -12.66
CA LEU A 42 1.19 -9.78 -13.10
C LEU A 42 0.30 -8.52 -13.12
N GLU A 43 -0.95 -8.65 -13.59
CA GLU A 43 -1.93 -7.55 -13.58
C GLU A 43 -2.31 -7.16 -12.15
N VAL A 44 -2.59 -8.15 -11.29
CA VAL A 44 -2.90 -7.93 -9.87
C VAL A 44 -1.80 -7.12 -9.18
N LEU A 45 -0.53 -7.52 -9.32
CA LEU A 45 0.57 -6.82 -8.67
C LEU A 45 0.84 -5.44 -9.29
N GLN A 46 0.53 -5.23 -10.58
CA GLN A 46 0.59 -3.88 -11.18
C GLN A 46 -0.47 -2.96 -10.58
N HIS A 47 -1.69 -3.48 -10.37
CA HIS A 47 -2.76 -2.74 -9.70
C HIS A 47 -2.40 -2.41 -8.25
N ALA A 48 -1.89 -3.39 -7.49
CA ALA A 48 -1.42 -3.17 -6.13
C ALA A 48 -0.31 -2.10 -6.07
N LEU A 49 0.69 -2.18 -6.96
CA LEU A 49 1.77 -1.18 -7.01
C LEU A 49 1.23 0.22 -7.33
N GLN A 50 0.25 0.33 -8.23
CA GLN A 50 -0.35 1.62 -8.55
C GLN A 50 -1.17 2.18 -7.39
N LEU A 51 -1.86 1.31 -6.64
CA LEU A 51 -2.59 1.69 -5.43
C LEU A 51 -1.62 2.22 -4.37
N GLU A 52 -0.53 1.50 -4.05
CA GLU A 52 0.46 1.97 -3.08
C GLU A 52 1.10 3.31 -3.48
N LYS A 53 1.43 3.49 -4.76
CA LYS A 53 1.93 4.78 -5.24
C LYS A 53 0.92 5.91 -5.06
N THR A 54 -0.37 5.62 -5.23
CA THR A 54 -1.44 6.60 -5.05
C THR A 54 -1.61 6.95 -3.57
N LEU A 55 -1.57 5.96 -2.68
CA LEU A 55 -1.59 6.16 -1.23
C LEU A 55 -0.37 6.97 -0.76
N ASN A 56 0.82 6.62 -1.23
CA ASN A 56 2.05 7.35 -0.93
C ASN A 56 1.99 8.80 -1.43
N GLN A 57 1.44 9.05 -2.62
CA GLN A 57 1.24 10.43 -3.10
C GLN A 57 0.29 11.22 -2.18
N ALA A 58 -0.81 10.61 -1.76
CA ALA A 58 -1.74 11.25 -0.82
C ALA A 58 -1.08 11.56 0.53
N LEU A 59 -0.19 10.69 1.03
CA LEU A 59 0.60 10.93 2.24
C LEU A 59 1.61 12.08 2.06
N LEU A 60 2.29 12.15 0.92
CA LEU A 60 3.20 13.26 0.59
C LEU A 60 2.46 14.59 0.48
N ASP A 61 1.27 14.59 -0.12
CA ASP A 61 0.44 15.79 -0.23
C ASP A 61 -0.04 16.23 1.17
N LEU A 62 -0.44 15.29 2.03
CA LEU A 62 -0.81 15.58 3.42
C LEU A 62 0.39 16.11 4.24
N HIS A 63 1.57 15.53 4.05
CA HIS A 63 2.81 16.00 4.69
C HIS A 63 3.18 17.41 4.26
N LYS A 64 3.02 17.73 2.97
CA LYS A 64 3.20 19.08 2.45
C LYS A 64 2.24 20.06 3.13
N VAL A 65 0.96 19.73 3.26
CA VAL A 65 -0.02 20.56 3.98
C VAL A 65 0.41 20.75 5.44
N ALA A 66 0.84 19.69 6.13
CA ALA A 66 1.33 19.78 7.50
C ALA A 66 2.53 20.73 7.63
N THR A 67 3.47 20.64 6.69
CA THR A 67 4.65 21.50 6.62
C THR A 67 4.27 22.96 6.37
N GLU A 68 3.37 23.22 5.42
CA GLU A 68 2.87 24.58 5.12
C GLU A 68 2.13 25.21 6.31
N GLN A 69 1.46 24.38 7.12
CA GLN A 69 0.78 24.81 8.35
C GLN A 69 1.69 24.83 9.58
N ASN A 70 2.99 24.55 9.43
CA ASN A 70 3.97 24.47 10.52
C ASN A 70 3.54 23.49 11.63
N ASP A 71 3.05 22.31 11.26
CA ASP A 71 2.69 21.23 12.19
C ASP A 71 3.77 20.13 12.22
N PRO A 72 4.86 20.31 13.01
CA PRO A 72 5.95 19.36 13.04
C PRO A 72 5.55 17.99 13.60
N HIS A 73 4.54 17.93 14.47
CA HIS A 73 4.10 16.66 15.05
C HIS A 73 3.24 15.85 14.06
N LEU A 74 2.58 16.49 13.08
CA LEU A 74 1.95 15.77 11.98
C LEU A 74 2.97 15.32 10.94
N CYS A 75 3.98 16.14 10.63
CA CYS A 75 5.09 15.70 9.78
C CYS A 75 5.79 14.45 10.33
N ASP A 76 6.20 14.49 11.61
CA ASP A 76 6.88 13.38 12.29
C ASP A 76 6.04 12.09 12.31
N PHE A 77 4.73 12.21 12.56
CA PHE A 77 3.81 11.08 12.50
C PHE A 77 3.74 10.44 11.11
N LEU A 78 3.62 11.25 10.04
CA LEU A 78 3.57 10.74 8.67
C LEU A 78 4.90 10.09 8.26
N GLU A 79 6.03 10.69 8.64
CA GLU A 79 7.37 10.18 8.36
C GLU A 79 7.64 8.85 9.07
N SER A 80 7.33 8.78 10.37
CA SER A 80 7.66 7.65 11.22
C SER A 80 6.77 6.43 10.99
N ASP A 81 5.46 6.63 10.83
CA ASP A 81 4.48 5.55 10.80
C ASP A 81 4.02 5.15 9.39
N TYR A 82 4.34 5.91 8.33
CA TYR A 82 3.76 5.65 7.00
C TYR A 82 4.75 5.75 5.84
N LEU A 83 5.51 6.85 5.72
CA LEU A 83 6.30 7.10 4.51
C LEU A 83 7.41 6.05 4.31
N GLU A 84 8.06 5.62 5.39
CA GLU A 84 9.08 4.57 5.35
C GLU A 84 8.47 3.20 4.95
N GLU A 85 7.30 2.86 5.48
CA GLU A 85 6.58 1.62 5.16
C GLU A 85 6.12 1.60 3.71
N GLN A 86 5.61 2.73 3.21
CA GLN A 86 5.20 2.89 1.82
C GLN A 86 6.35 2.69 0.83
N VAL A 87 7.53 3.24 1.12
CA VAL A 87 8.72 3.02 0.27
C VAL A 87 9.10 1.54 0.22
N LYS A 88 9.03 0.82 1.36
CA LYS A 88 9.29 -0.62 1.44
C LYS A 88 8.26 -1.43 0.65
N ALA A 89 6.97 -1.15 0.82
CA ALA A 89 5.88 -1.83 0.12
C ALA A 89 5.99 -1.64 -1.41
N ILE A 90 6.19 -0.40 -1.86
CA ILE A 90 6.38 -0.08 -3.28
C ILE A 90 7.59 -0.82 -3.86
N LYS A 91 8.70 -0.87 -3.12
CA LYS A 91 9.92 -1.59 -3.54
C LYS A 91 9.67 -3.09 -3.66
N GLN A 92 9.04 -3.70 -2.65
CA GLN A 92 8.73 -5.12 -2.63
C GLN A 92 7.82 -5.51 -3.80
N LEU A 93 6.76 -4.75 -4.04
CA LEU A 93 5.87 -4.96 -5.19
C LEU A 93 6.61 -4.81 -6.53
N GLY A 94 7.51 -3.83 -6.64
CA GLY A 94 8.37 -3.65 -7.82
C GLY A 94 9.30 -4.84 -8.09
N ASP A 95 9.86 -5.43 -7.03
CA ASP A 95 10.70 -6.64 -7.13
C ASP A 95 9.88 -7.85 -7.56
N HIS A 96 8.70 -8.04 -6.97
CA HIS A 96 7.78 -9.11 -7.34
C HIS A 96 7.37 -9.04 -8.81
N LEU A 97 7.02 -7.85 -9.30
CA LEU A 97 6.73 -7.64 -10.72
C LEU A 97 7.91 -7.95 -11.62
N THR A 98 9.12 -7.58 -11.20
CA THR A 98 10.34 -7.88 -11.96
C THR A 98 10.57 -9.39 -12.03
N ASN A 99 10.36 -10.11 -10.93
CA ASN A 99 10.50 -11.56 -10.87
C ASN A 99 9.45 -12.28 -11.74
N LEU A 100 8.18 -11.89 -11.67
CA LEU A 100 7.12 -12.47 -12.51
C LEU A 100 7.41 -12.28 -14.01
N LYS A 101 7.86 -11.10 -14.42
CA LYS A 101 8.28 -10.85 -15.80
C LYS A 101 9.44 -11.74 -16.22
N ARG A 102 10.43 -11.94 -15.35
CA ARG A 102 11.58 -12.84 -15.59
C ARG A 102 11.17 -14.31 -15.71
N LEU A 103 10.11 -14.72 -15.00
CA LEU A 103 9.53 -16.06 -15.08
C LEU A 103 8.64 -16.27 -16.32
N GLY A 104 8.42 -15.21 -17.12
CA GLY A 104 7.66 -15.28 -18.37
C GLY A 104 6.14 -15.26 -18.19
N VAL A 105 5.64 -14.75 -17.07
CA VAL A 105 4.20 -14.56 -16.82
C VAL A 105 3.68 -13.38 -17.67
N PRO A 106 2.49 -13.47 -18.30
CA PRO A 106 1.48 -14.54 -18.17
C PRO A 106 1.62 -15.73 -19.13
N GLN A 107 2.58 -15.70 -20.07
CA GLN A 107 2.69 -16.74 -21.10
C GLN A 107 3.15 -18.09 -20.56
N ASN A 108 3.91 -18.09 -19.46
CA ASN A 108 4.41 -19.28 -18.79
C ASN A 108 3.58 -19.60 -17.54
N GLY A 109 2.62 -20.52 -17.66
CA GLY A 109 1.73 -20.91 -16.56
C GLY A 109 2.45 -21.52 -15.34
N MET A 110 3.67 -22.06 -15.49
CA MET A 110 4.47 -22.50 -14.34
C MET A 110 5.14 -21.34 -13.58
N GLY A 111 5.26 -20.17 -14.21
CA GLY A 111 5.87 -18.99 -13.60
C GLY A 111 5.11 -18.51 -12.37
N GLU A 112 3.77 -18.46 -12.44
CA GLU A 112 2.94 -18.05 -11.29
C GLU A 112 3.05 -19.04 -10.12
N TYR A 113 3.02 -20.35 -10.42
CA TYR A 113 3.15 -21.39 -9.39
C TYR A 113 4.51 -21.35 -8.69
N LEU A 114 5.61 -21.18 -9.44
CA LEU A 114 6.94 -21.06 -8.86
C LEU A 114 7.08 -19.78 -8.02
N PHE A 115 6.49 -18.67 -8.47
CA PHE A 115 6.47 -17.42 -7.73
C PHE A 115 5.70 -17.56 -6.41
N ASP A 116 4.51 -18.18 -6.44
CA ASP A 116 3.73 -18.49 -5.24
C ASP A 116 4.56 -19.31 -4.23
N LYS A 117 5.18 -20.41 -4.68
CA LYS A 117 5.90 -21.31 -3.77
C LYS A 117 7.22 -20.77 -3.23
N LEU A 118 7.99 -20.06 -4.05
CA LEU A 118 9.37 -19.69 -3.71
C LEU A 118 9.51 -18.23 -3.27
N THR A 119 8.50 -17.38 -3.49
CA THR A 119 8.56 -15.97 -3.10
C THR A 119 7.49 -15.62 -2.07
N LEU A 120 6.24 -16.05 -2.28
CA LEU A 120 5.15 -15.75 -1.35
C LEU A 120 5.04 -16.79 -0.22
N GLY A 121 5.39 -18.04 -0.50
CA GLY A 121 5.34 -19.15 0.45
C GLY A 121 6.38 -19.06 1.58
N GLU A 122 7.45 -18.28 1.42
CA GLU A 122 8.41 -18.00 2.50
C GLU A 122 7.86 -17.00 3.55
N SER A 123 6.76 -16.32 3.22
CA SER A 123 6.10 -15.32 4.08
C SER A 123 4.89 -15.88 4.84
N SER A 124 4.64 -17.19 4.77
CA SER A 124 3.49 -17.89 5.40
C SER A 124 3.84 -18.59 6.71
#